data_AF-A0A174R1F3-F1
#
_entry.id   AF-A0A174R1F3-F1
#
_cell.length_a   1.000
_cell.length_b   1.000
_cell.length_c   1.000
_cell.angle_alpha   90.00
_cell.angle_beta   90.00
_cell.angle_gamma   90.00
#
_symmetry.space_group_name_H-M   'P 1'
#
loop_
_entity.id
_entity.type
_entity.pdbx_description
1 polymer ?
#
loop_
_entity_poly.entity_id
_entity_poly.type
_entity_poly.pdbx_seq_one_letter_code
_entity_poly.pdbx_strand_id
1 'polypeptide(L)' 'MLRLTREIVEGERITCLMITHNMKNALELGNRTFMMDAGRVVLDISGEERKGLTVDDLLERFRAGAGKNLDNDRILLSND' A
#
# COMPACT_ATOMS: atom_id res chain seq x y z
N MET A 1 -13.60 9.38 5.18
CA MET A 1 -13.03 8.68 6.35
C MET A 1 -11.52 8.91 6.47
N LEU A 2 -10.73 8.54 5.46
CA LEU A 2 -9.26 8.53 5.53
C LEU A 2 -8.61 9.91 5.81
N ARG A 3 -9.20 11.01 5.33
CA ARG A 3 -8.73 12.37 5.64
C ARG A 3 -8.70 12.66 7.14
N LEU A 4 -9.78 12.34 7.87
CA LEU A 4 -9.86 12.59 9.31
C LEU A 4 -8.85 11.71 10.07
N THR A 5 -8.70 10.45 9.65
CA THR A 5 -7.68 9.56 10.21
C THR A 5 -6.27 10.15 10.04
N ARG A 6 -5.95 10.68 8.85
CA ARG A 6 -4.67 11.36 8.59
C ARG A 6 -4.46 12.55 9.54
N GLU A 7 -5.47 13.42 9.64
CA GLU A 7 -5.41 14.62 10.50
C GLU A 7 -5.13 14.27 11.97
N ILE A 8 -5.80 13.25 12.50
CA ILE A 8 -5.60 12.80 13.89
C ILE A 8 -4.21 12.19 14.06
N VAL A 9 -3.79 11.31 13.16
CA VAL A 9 -2.49 10.62 13.25
C VAL A 9 -1.33 11.60 13.17
N GLU A 10 -1.39 12.56 12.24
CA GLU A 10 -0.36 13.59 12.06
C GLU A 10 -0.37 14.60 13.22
N GLY A 11 -1.56 15.03 13.67
CA GLY A 11 -1.71 15.99 14.78
C GLY A 11 -1.24 15.43 16.12
N GLU A 12 -1.64 14.19 16.44
CA GLU A 12 -1.32 13.54 17.72
C GLU A 12 0.01 12.76 17.70
N ARG A 13 0.68 12.68 16.54
CA ARG A 13 1.95 11.96 16.33
C ARG A 13 1.92 10.50 16.77
N ILE A 14 0.81 9.81 16.49
CA ILE A 14 0.60 8.41 16.88
C ILE A 14 1.11 7.48 15.78
N THR A 15 1.70 6.35 16.16
CA THR A 15 2.04 5.30 15.19
C THR A 15 0.78 4.60 14.72
N CYS A 16 0.53 4.60 13.41
CA CYS A 16 -0.67 4.02 12.79
C CYS A 16 -0.30 2.99 11.74
N LEU A 17 -0.98 1.83 11.77
CA LEU A 17 -0.94 0.82 10.71
C LEU A 17 -2.32 0.74 10.07
N MET A 18 -2.40 1.17 8.80
CA MET A 18 -3.61 1.05 7.99
C MET A 18 -3.55 -0.22 7.14
N ILE A 19 -4.62 -1.01 7.15
CA ILE A 19 -4.81 -2.14 6.24
C ILE A 19 -5.82 -1.73 5.18
N THR A 20 -5.45 -1.84 3.91
CA THR A 20 -6.33 -1.53 2.79
C THR A 20 -6.04 -2.45 1.61
N HIS A 21 -7.06 -2.78 0.84
CA HIS A 21 -6.92 -3.43 -0.46
C HIS A 21 -6.72 -2.39 -1.59
N ASN A 22 -6.94 -1.10 -1.32
CA ASN A 22 -6.84 -0.04 -2.32
C ASN A 22 -5.42 0.53 -2.34
N MET A 23 -4.68 0.23 -3.40
CA MET A 23 -3.28 0.66 -3.54
C MET A 23 -3.11 2.18 -3.65
N LYS A 24 -4.09 2.92 -4.19
CA LYS A 24 -4.04 4.39 -4.22
C LYS A 24 -4.04 4.94 -2.80
N ASN A 25 -4.95 4.45 -1.95
CA ASN A 25 -5.01 4.84 -0.55
C ASN A 25 -3.70 4.49 0.18
N ALA A 26 -3.13 3.31 -0.09
CA ALA A 26 -1.86 2.87 0.48
C ALA A 26 -0.69 3.79 0.12
N LEU A 27 -0.67 4.39 -1.07
CA LEU A 27 0.33 5.36 -1.52
C LEU A 27 0.06 6.78 -1.01
N GLU A 28 -1.20 7.17 -0.82
CA GLU A 28 -1.53 8.54 -0.46
C GLU A 28 -1.27 8.87 1.02
N LEU A 29 -1.55 7.93 1.94
CA LEU A 29 -1.66 8.21 3.38
C LEU A 29 -0.45 7.84 4.22
N GLY A 30 0.36 6.89 3.75
CA GLY A 30 1.50 6.36 4.51
C GLY A 30 2.83 7.02 4.19
N ASN A 31 3.85 6.67 4.98
CA ASN A 31 5.28 6.94 4.72
C ASN A 31 6.08 5.66 4.44
N ARG A 32 5.48 4.49 4.68
CA ARG A 32 5.98 3.14 4.37
C ARG A 32 4.81 2.29 3.90
N THR A 33 5.04 1.40 2.95
CA THR A 33 4.03 0.49 2.42
C THR A 33 4.58 -0.93 2.44
N PHE A 34 3.79 -1.82 3.05
CA PHE A 34 4.04 -3.26 3.00
C PHE A 34 3.04 -3.91 2.08
N MET A 35 3.50 -4.83 1.22
CA MET A 35 2.62 -5.80 0.58
C MET A 35 2.93 -7.19 1.08
N MET A 36 1.87 -7.96 1.30
CA MET A 36 1.97 -9.28 1.89
C MET A 36 1.28 -10.31 1.00
N ASP A 37 1.91 -11.48 0.83
CA ASP A 37 1.30 -12.69 0.27
C ASP A 37 1.55 -13.86 1.22
N ALA A 38 0.54 -14.69 1.45
CA ALA A 38 0.61 -15.89 2.30
C ALA A 38 1.28 -15.67 3.67
N GLY A 39 1.00 -14.54 4.32
CA GLY A 39 1.55 -14.19 5.65
C GLY A 39 3.01 -13.70 5.64
N ARG A 40 3.60 -13.46 4.46
CA ARG A 40 4.97 -12.96 4.30
C ARG A 40 4.95 -11.58 3.67
N VAL A 41 5.86 -10.72 4.11
CA VAL A 41 6.11 -9.43 3.45
C VAL A 41 6.86 -9.70 2.15
N VAL A 42 6.26 -9.35 1.03
CA VAL A 42 6.85 -9.52 -0.32
C VAL A 42 7.26 -8.19 -0.94
N LEU A 43 6.78 -7.07 -0.40
CA LEU A 43 7.33 -5.74 -0.65
C LEU A 43 7.36 -4.93 0.63
N ASP A 44 8.44 -4.19 0.83
CA ASP A 44 8.63 -3.24 1.92
C ASP A 44 9.34 -2.00 1.35
N ILE A 45 8.62 -0.89 1.25
CA ILE A 45 9.10 0.35 0.61
C ILE A 45 8.83 1.54 1.52
N SER A 46 9.79 2.46 1.60
CA SER A 46 9.70 3.64 2.47
C SER A 46 10.48 4.83 1.91
N GLY A 47 10.26 6.01 2.50
CA GLY A 47 11.05 7.19 2.19
C GLY A 47 10.98 7.61 0.72
N GLU A 48 12.13 8.00 0.15
CA GLU A 48 12.21 8.47 -1.23
C GLU A 48 11.87 7.39 -2.26
N GLU A 49 12.19 6.12 -1.98
CA GLU A 49 11.84 5.02 -2.88
C GLU A 49 10.32 4.91 -3.08
N ARG A 50 9.56 5.22 -2.04
CA ARG A 50 8.09 5.25 -2.10
C ARG A 50 7.57 6.52 -2.77
N LYS A 51 8.28 7.65 -2.63
CA LYS A 51 7.87 8.94 -3.20
C LYS A 51 8.02 8.88 -4.73
N GLY A 52 6.89 8.77 -5.41
CA GLY A 52 6.85 8.72 -6.87
C GLY A 52 6.44 7.37 -7.44
N LEU A 53 6.19 6.36 -6.59
CA LEU A 53 5.60 5.11 -7.07
C LEU A 53 4.15 5.33 -7.48
N THR A 54 3.80 4.72 -8.60
CA THR A 54 2.43 4.58 -9.08
C THR A 54 1.84 3.25 -8.62
N VAL A 55 0.53 3.08 -8.82
CA VAL A 55 -0.13 1.79 -8.60
C VAL A 55 0.46 0.71 -9.51
N ASP A 56 0.81 1.07 -10.75
CA ASP A 56 1.38 0.12 -11.71
C ASP A 56 2.76 -0.37 -11.27
N ASP A 57 3.61 0.53 -10.74
CA ASP A 57 4.92 0.16 -10.20
C ASP A 57 4.80 -0.80 -9.00
N LEU A 58 3.80 -0.57 -8.13
CA LEU A 58 3.51 -1.47 -7.02
C LEU A 58 3.12 -2.86 -7.53
N LEU A 59 2.23 -2.92 -8.53
CA LEU A 59 1.78 -4.20 -9.11
C LEU A 59 2.94 -4.97 -9.74
N GLU A 60 3.82 -4.28 -10.47
CA GLU A 60 5.01 -4.91 -11.07
C GLU A 60 5.93 -5.48 -9.99
N ARG A 61 6.27 -4.67 -8.97
CA ARG A 61 7.13 -5.11 -7.85
C ARG A 61 6.51 -6.25 -7.06
N PHE A 62 5.19 -6.22 -6.87
CA PHE A 62 4.48 -7.28 -6.17
C PHE A 62 4.51 -8.61 -6.94
N ARG A 63 4.33 -8.59 -8.26
CA ARG A 63 4.46 -9.78 -9.12
C ARG A 63 5.87 -10.37 -9.03
N ALA A 64 6.89 -9.52 -9.08
CA ALA A 64 8.28 -9.95 -8.93
C ALA A 64 8.56 -10.57 -7.54
N GLY A 65 8.04 -9.98 -6.46
CA GLY A 65 8.24 -10.46 -5.09
C GLY A 65 7.41 -11.70 -4.71
N ALA A 66 6.21 -11.85 -5.27
CA ALA A 66 5.31 -12.97 -4.97
C ALA A 66 5.60 -14.24 -5.81
N GLY A 67 6.38 -14.13 -6.88
CA GLY A 67 6.71 -15.26 -7.75
C GLY A 67 5.50 -15.89 -8.46
N LYS A 68 4.40 -15.15 -8.60
CA LYS A 68 3.13 -15.61 -9.19
C LYS A 68 2.60 -14.59 -10.20
N ASN A 69 2.02 -15.08 -11.30
CA ASN A 69 1.09 -14.30 -12.12
C ASN A 69 -0.21 -14.17 -11.32
N LEU A 70 -0.40 -13.03 -10.66
CA LEU A 70 -1.60 -12.78 -9.87
C LEU A 70 -2.78 -12.49 -10.79
N ASP A 71 -3.94 -13.06 -10.45
CA ASP A 71 -5.24 -12.74 -11.06
C ASP A 71 -5.60 -11.28 -10.70
N ASN A 72 -5.16 -10.39 -11.59
CA ASN A 72 -5.15 -8.94 -11.51
C ASN A 72 -6.50 -8.34 -11.08
N ASP A 73 -7.59 -9.00 -11.45
CA ASP A 73 -8.94 -8.49 -11.33
C ASP A 73 -9.38 -8.37 -9.87
N ARG A 74 -9.04 -9.31 -8.98
CA ARG A 74 -9.53 -9.26 -7.59
C ARG A 74 -8.86 -8.20 -6.71
N ILE A 75 -7.65 -7.78 -7.04
CA ILE A 75 -6.89 -6.78 -6.27
C ILE A 75 -7.30 -5.36 -6.68
N LEU A 76 -7.63 -5.17 -7.96
CA LEU A 76 -8.04 -3.87 -8.52
C LEU A 76 -9.54 -3.57 -8.30
N LEU A 77 -10.39 -4.61 -8.21
CA LEU A 77 -11.85 -4.47 -8.11
C LEU A 77 -12.33 -4.12 -6.70
N SER A 78 -11.88 -2.98 -6.20
CA SER A 78 -12.52 -2.33 -5.06
C SER A 78 -12.80 -0.89 -5.43
N ASN A 79 -13.74 -0.76 -6.36
CA ASN A 79 -14.44 0.48 -6.62
C ASN A 79 -15.38 0.74 -5.44
N ASP A 80 -14.99 1.69 -4.59
CA ASP A 80 -15.91 2.63 -3.96
C ASP A 80 -15.62 4.01 -4.54
#